data_AF-A0A7M3ZE36-F1
#
_entry.id   AF-A0A7M3ZE36-F1
#
_cell.length_a   1.000
_cell.length_b   1.000
_cell.length_c   1.000
_cell.angle_alpha   90.00
_cell.angle_beta   90.00
_cell.angle_gamma   90.00
#
_symmetry.space_group_name_H-M   'P 1'
#
loop_
_entity.id
_entity.type
_entity.pdbx_description
1 polymer ?
#
loop_
_entity_poly.entity_id
_entity_poly.type
_entity_poly.pdbx_seq_one_letter_code
_entity_poly.pdbx_strand_id
1 'polypeptide(L)'
;MENDEVLSVLDADTNGLTQSEIHARMQRYGPNQLDQPEPTPAFIRFLSQYNDPLNYLLITAALIALAIKPDHPGDAIFIFLVLTANAFFGFWQEGQAEQAMDALKQMSISNSVTLRDGFESEIPTTELVPGDIVKLEEGINVPADIRLLEVYQCRVDESALTGESEPITKHLEPIDVNTLLADRRNMMYMGTTVSTGRAVGIVVETGMTTQLGRIASDIS
;
A
#
# COMPACT_ATOMS: atom_id res chain seq x y z
N MET A 1 -21.86 11.61 -12.10
CA MET A 1 -21.35 12.46 -13.19
C MET A 1 -21.31 11.63 -14.46
N GLU A 2 -21.72 12.25 -15.55
CA GLU A 2 -21.53 11.72 -16.91
C GLU A 2 -20.04 11.72 -17.29
N ASN A 3 -19.64 10.94 -18.29
CA ASN A 3 -18.22 10.81 -18.67
C ASN A 3 -17.57 12.16 -19.02
N ASP A 4 -18.28 12.99 -19.79
CA ASP A 4 -17.80 14.32 -20.22
C ASP A 4 -17.60 15.27 -19.02
N GLU A 5 -18.46 15.18 -18.01
CA GLU A 5 -18.34 15.97 -16.79
C GLU A 5 -17.10 15.55 -15.99
N VAL A 6 -16.83 14.25 -15.90
CA VAL A 6 -15.65 13.72 -15.17
C VAL A 6 -14.36 14.17 -15.84
N LEU A 7 -14.28 14.07 -17.17
CA LEU A 7 -13.15 14.56 -17.96
C LEU A 7 -12.93 16.06 -17.76
N SER A 8 -14.01 16.84 -17.77
CA SER A 8 -13.93 18.29 -17.54
C SER A 8 -13.50 18.64 -16.11
N VAL A 9 -13.95 17.90 -15.09
CA VAL A 9 -13.57 18.15 -13.68
C VAL A 9 -12.10 17.84 -13.44
N LEU A 10 -11.58 16.80 -14.09
CA LEU A 10 -10.18 16.39 -13.98
C LEU A 10 -9.24 17.15 -14.93
N ASP A 11 -9.78 18.01 -15.79
CA ASP A 11 -9.04 18.71 -16.86
C ASP A 11 -8.23 17.72 -17.71
N ALA A 12 -8.91 16.66 -18.15
CA ALA A 12 -8.33 15.53 -18.86
C ALA A 12 -9.03 15.31 -20.21
N ASP A 13 -8.28 14.83 -21.19
CA ASP A 13 -8.78 14.48 -22.53
C ASP A 13 -8.86 12.96 -22.69
N THR A 14 -9.80 12.50 -23.50
CA THR A 14 -9.89 11.13 -24.03
C THR A 14 -8.60 10.62 -24.70
N ASN A 15 -7.75 11.52 -25.18
CA ASN A 15 -6.43 11.19 -25.76
C ASN A 15 -5.33 11.00 -24.69
N GLY A 16 -5.66 11.14 -23.41
CA GLY A 16 -4.69 11.03 -22.32
C GLY A 16 -3.98 12.35 -21.99
N LEU A 17 -3.23 12.31 -20.89
CA LEU A 17 -2.51 13.48 -20.38
C LEU A 17 -1.20 13.73 -21.12
N THR A 18 -0.78 14.99 -21.17
CA THR A 18 0.53 15.39 -21.68
C THR A 18 1.63 15.26 -20.63
N GLN A 19 2.89 15.11 -21.04
CA GLN A 19 4.03 15.04 -20.12
C GLN A 19 4.11 16.22 -19.13
N SER A 20 3.80 17.45 -19.59
CA SER A 20 3.84 18.62 -18.71
C SER A 20 2.77 18.56 -17.63
N GLU A 21 1.58 18.08 -17.97
CA GLU A 21 0.50 17.93 -17.01
C GLU A 21 0.76 16.78 -16.03
N ILE A 22 1.30 15.66 -16.51
CA ILE A 22 1.71 14.54 -15.65
C ILE A 22 2.72 15.02 -14.61
N HIS A 23 3.75 15.76 -15.03
CA HIS A 23 4.75 16.29 -14.11
C HIS A 23 4.14 17.24 -13.06
N ALA A 24 3.25 18.14 -13.48
CA ALA A 24 2.56 19.06 -12.57
C ALA A 24 1.65 18.31 -11.58
N ARG A 25 0.92 17.29 -12.05
CA ARG A 25 0.05 16.46 -11.21
C ARG A 25 0.86 15.59 -10.25
N MET A 26 2.00 15.03 -10.67
CA MET A 26 2.89 14.25 -9.81
C MET A 26 3.44 15.10 -8.66
N GLN A 27 3.79 16.38 -8.92
CA GLN A 27 4.19 17.31 -7.86
C GLN A 27 3.05 17.66 -6.89
N ARG A 28 1.80 17.68 -7.38
CA ARG A 28 0.62 18.07 -6.60
C ARG A 28 0.04 16.93 -5.77
N TYR A 29 -0.09 15.74 -6.36
CA TYR A 29 -0.75 14.58 -5.75
C TYR A 29 0.24 13.58 -5.16
N GLY A 30 1.52 13.65 -5.54
CA GLY A 30 2.52 12.67 -5.16
C GLY A 30 2.38 11.34 -5.91
N PRO A 31 3.24 10.36 -5.60
CA PRO A 31 3.19 9.04 -6.21
C PRO A 31 1.93 8.28 -5.79
N ASN A 32 1.46 7.39 -6.64
CA ASN A 32 0.39 6.45 -6.32
C ASN A 32 0.92 5.31 -5.44
N GLN A 33 1.14 5.63 -4.16
CA GLN A 33 1.66 4.71 -3.15
C GLN A 33 0.96 4.94 -1.82
N LEU A 34 0.75 3.87 -1.06
CA LEU A 34 0.29 3.96 0.32
C LEU A 34 1.46 4.32 1.23
N ASP A 35 1.22 5.22 2.18
CA ASP A 35 2.23 5.61 3.17
C ASP A 35 2.67 4.38 3.97
N GLN A 36 3.98 4.30 4.20
CA GLN A 36 4.55 3.28 5.07
C GLN A 36 4.78 3.88 6.45
N PRO A 37 4.55 3.10 7.52
CA PRO A 37 4.91 3.54 8.86
C PRO A 37 6.40 3.89 8.89
N GLU A 38 6.76 4.98 9.56
CA GLU A 38 8.15 5.41 9.64
C GLU A 38 9.01 4.27 10.21
N PRO A 39 10.15 3.94 9.58
CA PRO A 39 11.00 2.88 10.06
C PRO A 39 11.49 3.24 11.46
N THR A 40 11.33 2.30 12.39
CA THR A 40 11.84 2.50 13.74
C THR A 40 13.37 2.64 13.70
N PRO A 41 13.95 3.69 14.30
CA PRO A 41 15.39 3.88 14.30
C PRO A 41 16.14 2.65 14.82
N ALA A 42 17.25 2.28 14.18
CA ALA A 42 18.01 1.07 14.51
C ALA A 42 18.38 0.95 16.00
N PHE A 43 18.69 2.07 16.66
CA PHE A 43 18.96 2.09 18.10
C PHE A 43 17.72 1.73 18.94
N ILE A 44 16.54 2.23 18.56
CA ILE A 44 15.28 1.91 19.24
C ILE A 44 14.95 0.43 19.04
N ARG A 45 15.15 -0.10 17.83
CA ARG A 45 15.00 -1.53 17.51
C ARG A 45 15.96 -2.41 18.31
N PHE A 46 17.19 -1.96 18.52
CA PHE A 46 18.14 -2.70 19.36
C PHE A 46 17.70 -2.68 20.84
N LEU A 47 17.23 -1.54 21.36
CA LEU A 47 16.74 -1.45 22.74
C LEU A 47 15.45 -2.25 22.96
N SER A 48 14.57 -2.34 21.96
CA SER A 48 13.33 -3.13 22.06
C SER A 48 13.61 -4.62 22.22
N GLN A 49 14.77 -5.12 21.78
CA GLN A 49 15.18 -6.52 22.04
C GLN A 49 15.32 -6.82 23.55
N TYR A 50 15.54 -5.80 24.40
CA TYR A 50 15.57 -5.97 25.85
C TYR A 50 14.19 -5.88 26.50
N ASN A 51 13.15 -5.46 25.76
CA ASN A 51 11.78 -5.28 26.25
C ASN A 51 10.99 -6.60 26.21
N ASP A 52 11.59 -7.66 26.74
CA ASP A 52 10.98 -8.98 26.85
C ASP A 52 10.82 -9.35 28.34
N PRO A 53 9.65 -9.85 28.79
CA PRO A 53 9.43 -10.26 30.18
C PRO A 53 10.50 -11.22 30.73
N LEU A 54 11.03 -12.11 29.90
CA LEU A 54 12.11 -13.03 30.26
C LEU A 54 13.43 -12.30 30.45
N ASN A 55 13.74 -11.29 29.63
CA ASN A 55 14.94 -10.47 29.79
C ASN A 55 14.88 -9.67 31.09
N TYR A 56 13.71 -9.13 31.46
CA TYR A 56 13.54 -8.46 32.76
C TYR A 56 13.75 -9.41 33.94
N LEU A 57 13.28 -10.66 33.85
CA LEU A 57 13.52 -11.68 34.86
C LEU A 57 15.03 -11.96 35.03
N LEU A 58 15.75 -12.12 33.92
CA LEU A 58 17.19 -12.40 33.92
C LEU A 58 18.02 -11.21 34.44
N ILE A 59 17.68 -9.99 34.04
CA ILE A 59 18.31 -8.76 34.55
C ILE A 59 18.07 -8.65 36.07
N THR A 60 16.85 -8.90 36.52
CA THR A 60 16.51 -8.88 37.96
C THR A 60 17.30 -9.93 38.73
N ALA A 61 17.41 -11.16 38.19
CA ALA A 61 18.21 -12.23 38.80
C ALA A 61 19.70 -11.85 38.88
N ALA A 62 20.26 -11.23 37.84
CA ALA A 62 21.64 -10.76 37.83
C ALA A 62 21.89 -9.66 38.87
N LEU A 63 20.96 -8.71 39.03
CA LEU A 63 21.03 -7.66 40.04
C LEU A 63 20.96 -8.23 41.47
N ILE A 64 20.08 -9.20 41.71
CA ILE A 64 19.98 -9.89 43.01
C ILE A 64 21.28 -10.64 43.32
N ALA A 65 21.84 -11.35 42.34
CA ALA A 65 23.10 -12.08 42.53
C ALA A 65 24.27 -11.15 42.87
N LEU A 66 24.37 -10.00 42.18
CA LEU A 66 25.40 -8.99 42.44
C LEU A 66 25.24 -8.33 43.82
N ALA A 67 24.01 -8.09 44.27
CA ALA A 67 23.73 -7.54 45.60
C ALA A 67 24.10 -8.50 46.74
N ILE A 68 23.94 -9.80 46.54
CA ILE A 68 24.27 -10.83 47.55
C ILE A 68 25.77 -11.12 47.58
N LYS A 69 26.45 -11.12 46.43
CA LYS A 69 27.89 -11.41 46.31
C LYS A 69 28.61 -10.36 45.44
N PRO A 70 28.89 -9.16 45.97
CA PRO A 70 29.55 -8.10 45.22
C PRO A 70 30.96 -8.48 44.76
N ASP A 71 31.64 -9.33 45.52
CA ASP A 71 33.04 -9.70 45.30
C ASP A 71 33.21 -10.69 44.13
N HIS A 72 32.12 -11.25 43.60
CA HIS A 72 32.11 -12.25 42.54
C HIS A 72 31.15 -11.83 41.40
N PRO A 73 31.49 -10.78 40.63
CA PRO A 73 30.62 -10.28 39.56
C PRO A 73 30.53 -11.21 38.34
N GLY A 74 31.22 -12.36 38.34
CA GLY A 74 31.31 -13.27 37.19
C GLY A 74 29.95 -13.73 36.67
N ASP A 75 29.01 -14.06 37.55
CA ASP A 75 27.66 -14.52 37.17
C ASP A 75 26.86 -13.40 36.50
N ALA A 76 26.92 -12.19 37.06
CA ALA A 76 26.25 -11.02 36.47
C ALA A 76 26.85 -10.62 35.12
N ILE A 77 28.18 -10.69 34.98
CA ILE A 77 28.89 -10.46 33.71
C ILE A 77 28.48 -11.51 32.67
N PHE A 78 28.40 -12.79 33.06
CA PHE A 78 27.99 -13.85 32.16
C PHE A 78 26.55 -13.68 31.67
N ILE A 79 25.61 -13.36 32.58
CA ILE A 79 24.21 -13.08 32.23
C ILE A 79 24.12 -11.87 31.28
N PHE A 80 24.85 -10.78 31.56
CA PHE A 80 24.88 -9.61 30.70
C PHE A 80 25.41 -9.92 29.29
N LEU A 81 26.45 -10.75 29.20
CA LEU A 81 27.01 -11.20 27.93
C LEU A 81 25.98 -12.01 27.13
N VAL A 82 25.30 -12.98 27.77
CA VAL A 82 24.25 -13.79 27.14
C VAL A 82 23.09 -12.90 26.64
N LEU A 83 22.63 -11.95 27.45
CA LEU A 83 21.57 -11.01 27.06
C LEU A 83 21.99 -10.14 25.87
N THR A 84 23.21 -9.64 25.87
CA THR A 84 23.75 -8.82 24.77
C THR A 84 23.89 -9.64 23.49
N ALA A 85 24.36 -10.88 23.59
CA ALA A 85 24.42 -11.78 22.45
C ALA A 85 23.01 -12.06 21.90
N ASN A 86 22.03 -12.32 22.76
CA ASN A 86 20.64 -12.54 22.34
C ASN A 86 20.04 -11.31 21.64
N ALA A 87 20.23 -10.11 22.21
CA ALA A 87 19.77 -8.87 21.60
C ALA A 87 20.42 -8.61 20.22
N PHE A 88 21.72 -8.92 20.09
CA PHE A 88 22.41 -8.83 18.80
C PHE A 88 21.85 -9.83 17.77
N PHE A 89 21.63 -11.08 18.17
CA PHE A 89 21.01 -12.08 17.29
C PHE A 89 19.58 -11.68 16.90
N GLY A 90 18.78 -11.16 17.83
CA GLY A 90 17.44 -10.65 17.58
C GLY A 90 17.44 -9.50 16.58
N PHE A 91 18.29 -8.49 16.80
CA PHE A 91 18.44 -7.36 15.88
C PHE A 91 18.86 -7.81 14.46
N TRP A 92 19.80 -8.75 14.36
CA TRP A 92 20.21 -9.31 13.06
C TRP A 92 19.08 -10.06 12.36
N GLN A 93 18.34 -10.90 13.10
CA GLN A 93 17.19 -11.65 12.55
C GLN A 93 16.10 -10.72 12.06
N GLU A 94 15.80 -9.67 12.82
CA GLU A 94 14.82 -8.65 12.46
C GLU A 94 15.22 -7.92 11.16
N GLY A 95 16.49 -7.54 11.03
CA GLY A 95 17.01 -6.91 9.81
C GLY A 95 16.95 -7.81 8.58
N GLN A 96 17.19 -9.11 8.72
CA GLN A 96 17.04 -10.06 7.61
C GLN A 96 15.58 -10.25 7.19
N ALA A 97 14.65 -10.28 8.15
CA ALA A 97 13.22 -10.39 7.85
C ALA A 97 12.73 -9.16 7.07
N GLU A 98 13.14 -7.96 7.49
CA GLU A 98 12.81 -6.71 6.82
C GLU A 98 13.34 -6.66 5.38
N GLN A 99 14.60 -7.03 5.16
CA GLN A 99 15.19 -7.10 3.81
C GLN A 99 14.46 -8.09 2.89
N ALA A 100 14.03 -9.23 3.42
CA ALA A 100 13.25 -10.19 2.65
C ALA A 100 11.89 -9.61 2.24
N MET A 101 11.24 -8.87 3.13
CA MET A 101 9.97 -8.19 2.83
C MET A 101 10.15 -7.11 1.76
N ASP A 102 11.20 -6.29 1.85
CA ASP A 102 11.46 -5.25 0.86
C ASP A 102 11.80 -5.81 -0.52
N ALA A 103 12.54 -6.92 -0.59
CA ALA A 103 12.79 -7.61 -1.86
C ALA A 103 11.49 -8.13 -2.49
N LEU A 104 10.60 -8.73 -1.70
CA LEU A 104 9.28 -9.17 -2.18
C LEU A 104 8.43 -7.99 -2.70
N LYS A 105 8.48 -6.84 -2.03
CA LYS A 105 7.78 -5.61 -2.48
C LYS A 105 8.31 -5.10 -3.83
N GLN A 106 9.64 -5.03 -4.00
CA GLN A 106 10.26 -4.59 -5.26
C GLN A 106 9.95 -5.53 -6.43
N MET A 107 9.77 -6.82 -6.17
CA MET A 107 9.33 -7.80 -7.17
C MET A 107 7.84 -7.64 -7.54
N SER A 108 7.07 -6.85 -6.78
CA SER A 108 5.64 -6.61 -6.99
C SER A 108 5.34 -5.21 -7.54
N ILE A 109 6.30 -4.54 -8.21
CA ILE A 109 5.99 -3.32 -8.98
C ILE A 109 5.02 -3.72 -10.09
N SER A 110 3.76 -3.44 -9.86
CA SER A 110 2.71 -3.63 -10.86
C SER A 110 2.85 -2.52 -11.89
N ASN A 111 2.70 -2.87 -13.16
CA ASN A 111 2.61 -1.92 -14.24
C ASN A 111 1.15 -1.74 -14.66
N SER A 112 0.83 -0.59 -15.24
CA SER A 112 -0.48 -0.30 -15.82
C SER A 112 -0.30 0.23 -17.24
N VAL A 113 -1.20 -0.18 -18.14
CA VAL A 113 -1.28 0.35 -19.50
C VAL A 113 -2.08 1.65 -19.45
N THR A 114 -1.43 2.74 -19.82
CA THR A 114 -2.00 4.09 -19.79
C THR A 114 -2.00 4.71 -21.18
N LEU A 115 -2.94 5.62 -21.42
CA LEU A 115 -2.94 6.47 -22.60
C LEU A 115 -2.39 7.84 -22.20
N ARG A 116 -1.24 8.22 -22.77
CA ARG A 116 -0.55 9.50 -22.53
C ARG A 116 -0.04 10.06 -23.85
N ASP A 117 -0.22 11.36 -24.07
CA ASP A 117 0.09 12.03 -25.35
C ASP A 117 -0.51 11.34 -26.60
N GLY A 118 -1.66 10.66 -26.46
CA GLY A 118 -2.30 9.89 -27.53
C GLY A 118 -1.70 8.50 -27.82
N PHE A 119 -0.71 8.06 -27.03
CA PHE A 119 -0.05 6.76 -27.19
C PHE A 119 -0.24 5.88 -25.97
N GLU A 120 -0.40 4.58 -26.20
CA GLU A 120 -0.42 3.60 -25.13
C GLU A 120 0.99 3.33 -24.63
N SER A 121 1.17 3.42 -23.32
CA SER A 121 2.44 3.16 -22.66
C SER A 121 2.21 2.38 -21.37
N GLU A 122 3.04 1.38 -21.14
CA GLU A 122 3.10 0.65 -19.89
C GLU A 122 4.01 1.42 -18.92
N ILE A 123 3.46 1.83 -17.79
CA ILE A 123 4.19 2.58 -16.76
C ILE A 123 4.06 1.89 -15.39
N PRO A 124 5.00 2.13 -14.46
CA PRO A 124 4.83 1.71 -13.08
C PRO A 124 3.55 2.31 -12.48
N THR A 125 2.79 1.50 -11.75
CA THR A 125 1.55 1.95 -11.08
C THR A 125 1.79 3.10 -10.10
N THR A 126 3.00 3.23 -9.54
CA THR A 126 3.40 4.35 -8.68
C THR A 126 3.46 5.69 -9.40
N GLU A 127 3.57 5.69 -10.73
CA GLU A 127 3.62 6.90 -11.56
C GLU A 127 2.25 7.36 -12.06
N LEU A 128 1.17 6.65 -11.70
CA LEU A 128 -0.19 7.06 -12.01
C LEU A 128 -0.57 8.33 -11.26
N VAL A 129 -1.28 9.23 -11.94
CA VAL A 129 -1.83 10.46 -11.38
C VAL A 129 -3.32 10.59 -11.69
N PRO A 130 -4.09 11.34 -10.88
CA PRO A 130 -5.48 11.65 -11.20
C PRO A 130 -5.62 12.27 -12.59
N GLY A 131 -6.52 11.74 -13.42
CA GLY A 131 -6.71 12.13 -14.81
C GLY A 131 -6.06 11.21 -15.83
N ASP A 132 -5.17 10.28 -15.43
CA ASP A 132 -4.65 9.27 -16.33
C ASP A 132 -5.78 8.35 -16.84
N ILE A 133 -5.76 8.05 -18.13
CA ILE A 133 -6.62 7.01 -18.72
C ILE A 133 -5.88 5.69 -18.65
N VAL A 134 -6.52 4.69 -18.05
CA VAL A 134 -5.96 3.37 -17.83
C VAL A 134 -6.81 2.31 -18.52
N LYS A 135 -6.14 1.29 -19.05
CA LYS A 135 -6.79 0.10 -19.61
C LYS A 135 -6.63 -1.05 -18.65
N LEU A 136 -7.74 -1.74 -18.39
CA LEU A 136 -7.83 -2.83 -17.46
C LEU A 136 -8.36 -4.05 -18.19
N GLU A 137 -7.67 -5.18 -18.01
CA GLU A 137 -8.01 -6.47 -18.60
C GLU A 137 -8.10 -7.53 -17.52
N GLU A 138 -8.66 -8.68 -17.87
CA GLU A 138 -8.80 -9.82 -16.98
C GLU A 138 -7.48 -10.22 -16.29
N GLY A 139 -7.55 -10.46 -14.98
CA GLY A 139 -6.42 -10.84 -14.13
C GLY A 139 -5.57 -9.67 -13.63
N ILE A 140 -5.82 -8.44 -14.09
CA ILE A 140 -5.09 -7.24 -13.64
C ILE A 140 -5.67 -6.76 -12.31
N ASN A 141 -4.77 -6.41 -11.39
CA ASN A 141 -5.13 -5.67 -10.18
C ASN A 141 -5.41 -4.20 -10.53
N VAL A 142 -6.51 -3.68 -10.02
CA VAL A 142 -6.91 -2.30 -10.22
C VAL A 142 -5.91 -1.39 -9.48
N PRO A 143 -5.20 -0.50 -10.19
CA PRO A 143 -4.01 0.16 -9.65
C PRO A 143 -4.30 1.44 -8.86
N ALA A 144 -5.49 2.02 -9.00
CA ALA A 144 -5.94 3.25 -8.37
C ALA A 144 -7.48 3.26 -8.33
N ASP A 145 -8.09 4.26 -7.69
CA ASP A 145 -9.54 4.42 -7.79
C ASP A 145 -9.88 5.05 -9.14
N ILE A 146 -10.75 4.40 -9.90
CA ILE A 146 -10.96 4.66 -11.32
C ILE A 146 -12.45 4.79 -11.61
N ARG A 147 -12.81 5.84 -12.36
CA ARG A 147 -14.13 6.01 -12.93
C ARG A 147 -14.15 5.40 -14.33
N LEU A 148 -15.12 4.53 -14.60
CA LEU A 148 -15.19 3.80 -15.87
C LEU A 148 -15.70 4.68 -17.02
N LEU A 149 -14.98 4.66 -18.14
CA LEU A 149 -15.34 5.33 -19.38
C LEU A 149 -15.91 4.34 -20.40
N GLU A 150 -15.33 3.14 -20.49
CA GLU A 150 -15.79 2.06 -21.36
C GLU A 150 -15.76 0.72 -20.60
N VAL A 151 -16.75 -0.14 -20.85
CA VAL A 151 -16.87 -1.45 -20.21
C VAL A 151 -17.29 -2.50 -21.24
N TYR A 152 -16.58 -3.63 -21.26
CA TYR A 152 -16.90 -4.78 -22.09
C TYR A 152 -16.96 -6.05 -21.24
N GLN A 153 -18.18 -6.43 -20.84
CA GLN A 153 -18.47 -7.61 -20.00
C GLN A 153 -17.58 -7.68 -18.74
N CYS A 154 -17.27 -6.52 -18.16
CA CYS A 154 -16.29 -6.43 -17.08
C CYS A 154 -16.93 -6.81 -15.74
N ARG A 155 -16.29 -7.74 -15.02
CA ARG A 155 -16.60 -8.09 -13.64
C ARG A 155 -15.36 -7.94 -12.78
N VAL A 156 -15.53 -7.47 -11.55
CA VAL A 156 -14.45 -7.20 -10.61
C VAL A 156 -14.71 -7.93 -9.31
N ASP A 157 -13.67 -8.56 -8.78
CA ASP A 157 -13.64 -9.11 -7.43
C ASP A 157 -13.30 -7.97 -6.45
N GLU A 158 -14.30 -7.55 -5.69
CA GLU A 158 -14.18 -6.49 -4.69
C GLU A 158 -14.14 -7.03 -3.25
N SER A 159 -13.92 -8.33 -3.08
CA SER A 159 -13.91 -9.00 -1.77
C SER A 159 -12.93 -8.36 -0.79
N ALA A 160 -11.82 -7.82 -1.28
CA ALA A 160 -10.82 -7.11 -0.48
C ALA A 160 -11.36 -5.83 0.21
N LEU A 161 -12.39 -5.19 -0.36
CA LEU A 161 -12.97 -3.94 0.16
C LEU A 161 -14.36 -4.12 0.77
N THR A 162 -15.17 -4.99 0.19
CA THR A 162 -16.58 -5.17 0.60
C THR A 162 -16.81 -6.43 1.42
N GLY A 163 -15.90 -7.40 1.36
CA GLY A 163 -16.08 -8.73 1.95
C GLY A 163 -16.98 -9.68 1.14
N GLU A 164 -17.59 -9.19 0.06
CA GLU A 164 -18.47 -9.99 -0.80
C GLU A 164 -17.64 -10.76 -1.83
N SER A 165 -17.77 -12.09 -1.86
CA SER A 165 -16.93 -12.95 -2.70
C SER A 165 -17.42 -13.11 -4.15
N GLU A 166 -18.63 -12.65 -4.47
CA GLU A 166 -19.15 -12.73 -5.84
C GLU A 166 -18.68 -11.55 -6.70
N PRO A 167 -18.07 -11.79 -7.89
CA PRO A 167 -17.64 -10.71 -8.75
C PRO A 167 -18.78 -9.83 -9.23
N ILE A 168 -18.61 -8.52 -9.11
CA ILE A 168 -19.63 -7.51 -9.39
C ILE A 168 -19.49 -7.03 -10.84
N THR A 169 -20.61 -7.04 -11.57
CA THR A 169 -20.69 -6.51 -12.94
C THR A 169 -20.64 -4.99 -12.93
N LYS A 170 -19.72 -4.43 -13.71
CA LYS A 170 -19.52 -2.99 -13.85
C LYS A 170 -20.35 -2.39 -14.98
N HIS A 171 -20.67 -1.11 -14.85
CA HIS A 171 -21.48 -0.36 -15.83
C HIS A 171 -21.06 1.12 -15.87
N LEU A 172 -21.65 1.93 -16.76
CA LEU A 172 -21.18 3.29 -17.02
C LEU A 172 -22.10 4.37 -16.46
N GLU A 173 -23.34 4.02 -16.14
CA GLU A 173 -24.38 4.94 -15.73
C GLU A 173 -23.96 5.77 -14.51
N PRO A 174 -24.30 7.06 -14.48
CA PRO A 174 -24.12 7.88 -13.29
C PRO A 174 -24.88 7.31 -12.10
N ILE A 175 -24.30 7.44 -10.92
CA ILE A 175 -24.88 7.02 -9.64
C ILE A 175 -25.07 8.23 -8.72
N ASP A 176 -25.91 8.08 -7.70
CA ASP A 176 -26.11 9.10 -6.67
C ASP A 176 -24.86 9.27 -5.81
N VAL A 177 -24.61 10.50 -5.33
CA VAL A 177 -23.45 10.81 -4.48
C VAL A 177 -23.47 10.04 -3.15
N ASN A 178 -24.67 9.68 -2.66
CA ASN A 178 -24.86 8.95 -1.40
C ASN A 178 -24.87 7.43 -1.59
N THR A 179 -24.65 6.92 -2.80
CA THR A 179 -24.55 5.49 -3.06
C THR A 179 -23.40 4.89 -2.24
N LEU A 180 -23.69 3.79 -1.54
CA LEU A 180 -22.71 3.04 -0.76
C LEU A 180 -21.62 2.47 -1.66
N LEU A 181 -20.40 2.32 -1.14
CA LEU A 181 -19.22 1.87 -1.90
C LEU A 181 -19.50 0.59 -2.70
N ALA A 182 -20.13 -0.41 -2.07
CA ALA A 182 -20.46 -1.70 -2.69
C ALA A 182 -21.44 -1.60 -3.88
N ASP A 183 -22.24 -0.53 -3.94
CA ASP A 183 -23.21 -0.29 -5.01
C ASP A 183 -22.67 0.62 -6.12
N ARG A 184 -21.46 1.18 -5.97
CA ARG A 184 -20.83 2.07 -6.96
C ARG A 184 -20.21 1.29 -8.12
N ARG A 185 -21.07 0.69 -8.95
CA ARG A 185 -20.67 -0.20 -10.05
C ARG A 185 -20.07 0.52 -11.26
N ASN A 186 -20.03 1.84 -11.26
CA ASN A 186 -19.38 2.66 -12.27
C ASN A 186 -17.95 3.09 -11.91
N MET A 187 -17.47 2.61 -10.75
CA MET A 187 -16.12 2.78 -10.23
C MET A 187 -15.39 1.42 -10.18
N MET A 188 -14.07 1.47 -10.18
CA MET A 188 -13.20 0.38 -9.73
C MET A 188 -12.23 0.93 -8.68
N TYR A 189 -11.79 0.09 -7.75
CA TYR A 189 -11.04 0.54 -6.58
C TYR A 189 -9.67 -0.11 -6.48
N MET A 190 -8.70 0.64 -5.98
CA MET A 190 -7.35 0.14 -5.73
C MET A 190 -7.37 -1.16 -4.90
N GLY A 191 -6.63 -2.18 -5.33
CA GLY A 191 -6.50 -3.46 -4.61
C GLY A 191 -7.59 -4.49 -4.91
N THR A 192 -8.57 -4.15 -5.76
CA THR A 192 -9.52 -5.10 -6.35
C THR A 192 -8.93 -5.74 -7.61
N THR A 193 -9.51 -6.83 -8.11
CA THR A 193 -8.98 -7.54 -9.28
C THR A 193 -10.05 -7.71 -10.36
N VAL A 194 -9.71 -7.46 -11.62
CA VAL A 194 -10.61 -7.71 -12.74
C VAL A 194 -10.76 -9.22 -12.95
N SER A 195 -11.94 -9.77 -12.67
CA SER A 195 -12.20 -11.19 -12.79
C SER A 195 -12.43 -11.65 -14.22
N THR A 196 -13.12 -10.84 -15.02
CA THR A 196 -13.42 -11.14 -16.43
C THR A 196 -13.62 -9.86 -17.23
N GLY A 197 -13.32 -9.90 -18.53
CA GLY A 197 -13.62 -8.81 -19.45
C GLY A 197 -12.56 -7.72 -19.48
N ARG A 198 -12.94 -6.54 -19.98
CA ARG A 198 -12.03 -5.37 -20.09
C ARG A 198 -12.76 -4.06 -19.86
N ALA A 199 -12.01 -3.05 -19.44
CA ALA A 199 -12.51 -1.71 -19.24
C ALA A 199 -11.46 -0.64 -19.55
N VAL A 200 -11.94 0.54 -19.88
CA VAL A 200 -11.15 1.78 -19.93
C VAL A 200 -11.72 2.71 -18.88
N GLY A 201 -10.86 3.35 -18.10
CA GLY A 201 -11.30 4.28 -17.07
C GLY A 201 -10.30 5.39 -16.84
N ILE A 202 -10.76 6.42 -16.16
CA ILE A 202 -9.93 7.56 -15.74
C ILE A 202 -9.65 7.46 -14.24
N VAL A 203 -8.40 7.65 -13.86
CA VAL A 203 -7.96 7.67 -12.46
C VAL A 203 -8.57 8.89 -11.78
N VAL A 204 -9.27 8.69 -10.66
CA VAL A 204 -9.88 9.78 -9.87
C VAL A 204 -9.11 10.07 -8.59
N GLU A 205 -8.62 9.03 -7.90
CA GLU A 205 -7.88 9.13 -6.64
C GLU A 205 -6.69 8.16 -6.67
N THR A 206 -5.58 8.57 -6.06
CA THR A 206 -4.31 7.83 -6.00
C THR A 206 -3.76 7.79 -4.57
N GLY A 207 -2.90 6.80 -4.28
CA GLY A 207 -2.22 6.65 -2.99
C GLY A 207 -3.19 6.69 -1.80
N MET A 208 -2.84 7.49 -0.79
CA MET A 208 -3.62 7.62 0.46
C MET A 208 -5.02 8.22 0.29
N THR A 209 -5.33 8.84 -0.86
CA THR A 209 -6.68 9.39 -1.11
C THR A 209 -7.69 8.35 -1.58
N THR A 210 -7.22 7.18 -2.05
CA THR A 210 -8.09 6.07 -2.48
C THR A 210 -8.91 5.51 -1.32
N GLN A 211 -9.95 4.73 -1.61
CA GLN A 211 -10.71 4.02 -0.57
C GLN A 211 -9.81 3.10 0.27
N LEU A 212 -8.90 2.37 -0.38
CA LEU A 212 -7.94 1.52 0.32
C LEU A 212 -6.98 2.35 1.18
N GLY A 213 -6.51 3.50 0.67
CA GLY A 213 -5.63 4.40 1.41
C GLY A 213 -6.29 5.04 2.63
N ARG A 214 -7.58 5.40 2.53
CA ARG A 214 -8.37 5.89 3.66
C ARG A 214 -8.53 4.81 4.74
N ILE A 215 -8.82 3.57 4.35
CA ILE A 215 -8.89 2.43 5.28
C ILE A 215 -7.52 2.20 5.95
N ALA A 216 -6.43 2.25 5.20
CA ALA A 216 -5.08 2.11 5.75
C ALA A 216 -4.73 3.22 6.75
N SER A 217 -5.19 4.46 6.51
CA SER A 217 -5.01 5.60 7.41
C SER A 217 -5.76 5.44 8.73
N ASP A 218 -6.95 4.83 8.71
CA ASP A 218 -7.78 4.65 9.91
C ASP A 218 -7.25 3.53 10.83
N ILE A 219 -6.42 2.63 10.31
CA ILE A 219 -5.85 1.48 11.05
C ILE A 219 -4.44 1.78 11.59
N SER A 220 -3.77 2.81 11.07
CA SER A 220 -2.40 3.22 11.45
C SER A 220 -2.37 4.18 12.64
#